data_AF-A0A316H080-F1
#
_entry.id   AF-A0A316H080-F1
#
_cell.length_a   1.000
_cell.length_b   1.000
_cell.length_c   1.000
_cell.angle_alpha   90.00
_cell.angle_beta   90.00
_cell.angle_gamma   90.00
#
_symmetry.space_group_name_H-M   'P 1'
#
loop_
_entity.id
_entity.type
_entity.pdbx_description
1 polymer ?
#
loop_
_entity_poly.entity_id
_entity_poly.type
_entity_poly.pdbx_seq_one_letter_code
_entity_poly.pdbx_strand_id
1 'polypeptide(L)'
;MEKNPETRRVLNSPPVKTLVLSGILVALVVITHSVIVPFEHTVLGDPFDQGVLFYLPFGFWVIVAYFERWHAALYLAPGFALGMVLYAGSGAPITARVLTLGVLTLTAPAVFAILAWASGRANHPVSEPSAWRLIVTAGLFTAMVNAIGLNLVRNSVVPDSASLTGVIQYFAGSIVGMFTCLIGLAIAFRIRKSVLNLR
;
A
#
# COMPACT_ATOMS: atom_id res chain seq x y z
N MET A 1 -8.71 -27.71 -15.24
CA MET A 1 -7.23 -27.68 -15.32
C MET A 1 -6.67 -27.46 -13.92
N GLU A 2 -6.40 -28.54 -13.22
CA GLU A 2 -5.82 -28.52 -11.88
C GLU A 2 -4.32 -28.18 -12.00
N LYS A 3 -3.93 -26.98 -11.57
CA LYS A 3 -2.51 -26.57 -11.61
C LYS A 3 -1.67 -27.55 -10.79
N ASN A 4 -0.65 -28.14 -11.46
CA ASN A 4 0.32 -29.08 -10.90
C ASN A 4 0.80 -28.63 -9.49
N PRO A 5 0.77 -29.52 -8.48
CA PRO A 5 1.17 -29.21 -7.10
C PRO A 5 2.58 -28.64 -6.97
N GLU A 6 3.52 -29.04 -7.84
CA GLU A 6 4.86 -28.46 -7.87
C GLU A 6 4.85 -26.99 -8.28
N THR A 7 4.03 -26.64 -9.27
CA THR A 7 3.87 -25.26 -9.72
C THR A 7 3.30 -24.39 -8.59
N ARG A 8 2.35 -24.89 -7.79
CA ARG A 8 1.85 -24.16 -6.60
C ARG A 8 2.93 -23.97 -5.54
N ARG A 9 3.80 -24.96 -5.35
CA ARG A 9 4.88 -24.91 -4.35
C ARG A 9 5.93 -23.85 -4.71
N VAL A 10 6.31 -23.77 -6.00
CA VAL A 10 7.25 -22.75 -6.51
C VAL A 10 6.65 -21.34 -6.41
N LEU A 11 5.38 -21.17 -6.83
CA LEU A 11 4.68 -19.88 -6.72
C LEU A 11 4.52 -19.39 -5.28
N ASN A 12 4.44 -20.30 -4.32
CA ASN A 12 4.32 -19.97 -2.90
C ASN A 12 5.68 -19.79 -2.20
N SER A 13 6.80 -19.93 -2.91
CA SER A 13 8.12 -19.73 -2.31
C SER A 13 8.31 -18.25 -1.94
N PRO A 14 8.91 -17.94 -0.77
CA PRO A 14 9.17 -16.57 -0.33
C PRO A 14 9.86 -15.67 -1.38
N PRO A 15 10.91 -16.11 -2.11
CA PRO A 15 11.57 -15.24 -3.09
C PRO A 15 10.67 -14.90 -4.29
N VAL A 16 9.84 -15.84 -4.75
CA VAL A 16 8.88 -15.60 -5.84
C VAL A 16 7.80 -14.62 -5.39
N LYS A 17 7.29 -14.77 -4.15
CA LYS A 17 6.34 -13.81 -3.57
C LYS A 17 6.95 -12.40 -3.49
N THR A 18 8.16 -12.27 -2.97
CA THR A 18 8.85 -10.97 -2.91
C THR A 18 8.96 -10.35 -4.30
N LEU A 19 9.44 -11.11 -5.29
CA LEU A 19 9.61 -10.63 -6.66
C LEU A 19 8.29 -10.14 -7.26
N VAL A 20 7.23 -10.95 -7.14
CA VAL A 20 5.91 -10.63 -7.70
C VAL A 20 5.28 -9.43 -6.99
N LEU A 21 5.25 -9.43 -5.65
CA LEU A 21 4.59 -8.39 -4.87
C LEU A 21 5.33 -7.05 -4.98
N SER A 22 6.66 -7.06 -4.90
CA SER A 22 7.46 -5.85 -5.14
C SER A 22 7.36 -5.39 -6.59
N GLY A 23 7.33 -6.30 -7.57
CA GLY A 23 7.14 -5.95 -8.98
C GLY A 23 5.79 -5.27 -9.24
N ILE A 24 4.71 -5.79 -8.67
CA ILE A 24 3.38 -5.16 -8.72
C ILE A 24 3.40 -3.79 -8.05
N LEU A 25 4.02 -3.68 -6.87
CA LEU A 25 4.13 -2.41 -6.16
C LEU A 25 4.86 -1.36 -7.01
N VAL A 26 5.99 -1.71 -7.62
CA VAL A 26 6.73 -0.81 -8.52
C VAL A 26 5.87 -0.40 -9.71
N ALA A 27 5.17 -1.35 -10.33
CA ALA A 27 4.27 -1.04 -11.44
C ALA A 27 3.16 -0.05 -11.01
N LEU A 28 2.57 -0.23 -9.84
CA LEU A 28 1.58 0.70 -9.29
C LEU A 28 2.18 2.08 -9.01
N VAL A 29 3.39 2.14 -8.44
CA VAL A 29 4.10 3.41 -8.22
C VAL A 29 4.34 4.14 -9.53
N VAL A 30 4.78 3.42 -10.57
CA VAL A 30 5.00 3.97 -11.92
C VAL A 30 3.70 4.46 -12.53
N ILE A 31 2.62 3.66 -12.48
CA ILE A 31 1.30 4.06 -12.99
C ILE A 31 0.80 5.30 -12.25
N THR A 32 0.94 5.35 -10.92
CA THR A 32 0.51 6.49 -10.13
C THR A 32 1.26 7.76 -10.54
N HIS A 33 2.58 7.74 -10.63
CA HIS A 33 3.34 8.96 -10.94
C HIS A 33 3.33 9.33 -12.43
N SER A 34 3.26 8.36 -13.34
CA SER A 34 3.36 8.60 -14.78
C SER A 34 2.00 8.77 -15.48
N VAL A 35 0.91 8.32 -14.87
CA VAL A 35 -0.44 8.42 -15.48
C VAL A 35 -1.39 9.19 -14.58
N ILE A 36 -1.48 8.85 -13.30
CA ILE A 36 -2.50 9.40 -12.42
C ILE A 36 -2.18 10.83 -12.01
N VAL A 37 -0.96 11.08 -11.53
CA VAL A 37 -0.49 12.41 -11.17
C VAL A 37 -0.68 13.41 -12.32
N PRO A 38 -0.18 13.17 -13.56
CA PRO A 38 -0.40 14.12 -14.65
C PRO A 38 -1.89 14.26 -15.02
N PHE A 39 -2.67 13.18 -14.93
CA PHE A 39 -4.11 13.26 -15.16
C PHE A 39 -4.82 14.14 -14.11
N GLU A 40 -4.51 13.96 -12.82
CA GLU A 40 -5.00 14.81 -11.73
C GLU A 40 -4.64 16.28 -11.97
N HIS A 41 -3.40 16.55 -12.38
CA HIS A 41 -2.95 17.91 -12.71
C HIS A 41 -3.75 18.56 -13.84
N THR A 42 -4.07 17.80 -14.90
CA THR A 42 -4.83 18.33 -16.03
C THR A 42 -6.31 18.54 -15.74
N VAL A 43 -6.93 17.69 -14.91
CA VAL A 43 -8.38 17.68 -14.68
C VAL A 43 -8.77 18.52 -13.46
N LEU A 44 -7.98 18.44 -12.39
CA LEU A 44 -8.28 19.07 -11.10
C LEU A 44 -7.39 20.30 -10.83
N GLY A 45 -6.38 20.58 -11.67
CA GLY A 45 -5.35 21.60 -11.44
C GLY A 45 -4.27 21.11 -10.47
N ASP A 46 -3.69 22.00 -9.66
CA ASP A 46 -2.77 21.66 -8.56
C ASP A 46 -3.46 21.70 -7.17
N PRO A 47 -4.48 20.89 -6.86
CA PRO A 47 -5.13 20.93 -5.55
C PRO A 47 -4.30 20.25 -4.45
N PHE A 48 -3.31 19.43 -4.82
CA PHE A 48 -2.47 18.65 -3.90
C PHE A 48 -0.98 18.90 -4.16
N ASP A 49 -0.43 19.98 -3.61
CA ASP A 49 1.03 20.25 -3.65
C ASP A 49 1.89 19.14 -3.04
N GLN A 50 1.34 18.34 -2.12
CA GLN A 50 2.09 17.38 -1.31
C GLN A 50 1.47 15.98 -1.26
N GLY A 51 0.49 15.70 -2.12
CA GLY A 51 -0.23 14.43 -2.11
C GLY A 51 -0.72 14.01 -3.49
N VAL A 52 -1.13 12.75 -3.61
CA VAL A 52 -1.77 12.19 -4.81
C VAL A 52 -3.11 11.64 -4.39
N LEU A 53 -4.19 12.06 -5.03
CA LEU A 53 -5.54 11.70 -4.59
C LEU A 53 -5.80 10.20 -4.81
N PHE A 54 -5.40 9.67 -5.97
CA PHE A 54 -5.52 8.25 -6.30
C PHE A 54 -4.20 7.51 -6.08
N TYR A 55 -3.71 7.47 -4.84
CA TYR A 55 -2.48 6.77 -4.50
C TYR A 55 -2.66 5.24 -4.36
N LEU A 56 -2.65 4.52 -5.49
CA LEU A 56 -2.83 3.05 -5.52
C LEU A 56 -1.83 2.22 -4.70
N PRO A 57 -0.53 2.56 -4.62
CA PRO A 57 0.45 1.75 -3.90
C PRO A 57 0.04 1.48 -2.45
N PHE A 58 -0.61 2.45 -1.81
CA PHE A 58 -1.09 2.30 -0.44
C PHE A 58 -2.18 1.22 -0.31
N GLY A 59 -3.20 1.24 -1.17
CA GLY A 59 -4.27 0.26 -1.15
C GLY A 59 -3.75 -1.17 -1.35
N PHE A 60 -2.86 -1.36 -2.32
CA PHE A 60 -2.22 -2.64 -2.57
C PHE A 60 -1.42 -3.13 -1.35
N TRP A 61 -0.60 -2.27 -0.75
CA TRP A 61 0.17 -2.62 0.44
C TRP A 61 -0.74 -3.05 1.60
N VAL A 62 -1.81 -2.31 1.92
CA VAL A 62 -2.73 -2.69 3.00
C VAL A 62 -3.33 -4.09 2.77
N ILE A 63 -3.68 -4.40 1.52
CA ILE A 63 -4.19 -5.73 1.15
C ILE A 63 -3.12 -6.81 1.32
N VAL A 64 -1.89 -6.56 0.88
CA VAL A 64 -0.78 -7.51 1.05
C VAL A 64 -0.45 -7.72 2.53
N ALA A 65 -0.47 -6.67 3.34
CA ALA A 65 -0.27 -6.73 4.79
C ALA A 65 -1.35 -7.56 5.50
N TYR A 66 -2.59 -7.49 5.00
CA TYR A 66 -3.67 -8.34 5.51
C TYR A 66 -3.40 -9.83 5.29
N PHE A 67 -2.93 -10.23 4.09
CA PHE A 67 -2.71 -11.64 3.76
C PHE A 67 -1.38 -12.20 4.28
N GLU A 68 -0.29 -11.43 4.16
CA GLU A 68 1.07 -11.90 4.47
C GLU A 68 1.55 -11.47 5.87
N ARG A 69 0.77 -10.64 6.59
CA ARG A 69 1.06 -10.14 7.94
C ARG A 69 2.45 -9.46 7.98
N TRP A 70 3.29 -9.80 8.94
CA TRP A 70 4.65 -9.28 9.07
C TRP A 70 5.56 -9.56 7.87
N HIS A 71 5.30 -10.64 7.11
CA HIS A 71 6.10 -10.94 5.92
C HIS A 71 5.86 -9.92 4.80
N ALA A 72 4.73 -9.20 4.81
CA ALA A 72 4.48 -8.12 3.85
C ALA A 72 5.57 -7.05 3.88
N ALA A 73 6.12 -6.74 5.07
CA ALA A 73 7.21 -5.78 5.20
C ALA A 73 8.42 -6.23 4.39
N LEU A 74 8.81 -7.50 4.50
CA LEU A 74 9.95 -8.07 3.75
C LEU A 74 9.65 -8.19 2.26
N TYR A 75 8.43 -8.58 1.90
CA TYR A 75 8.04 -8.79 0.50
C TYR A 75 7.88 -7.51 -0.29
N LEU A 76 7.54 -6.39 0.37
CA LEU A 76 7.32 -5.09 -0.26
C LEU A 76 8.49 -4.12 -0.12
N ALA A 77 9.39 -4.32 0.85
CA ALA A 77 10.56 -3.47 1.06
C ALA A 77 11.38 -3.19 -0.22
N PRO A 78 11.73 -4.18 -1.06
CA PRO A 78 12.49 -3.88 -2.27
C PRO A 78 11.68 -3.03 -3.26
N GLY A 79 10.38 -3.27 -3.39
CA GLY A 79 9.50 -2.45 -4.23
C GLY A 79 9.39 -1.00 -3.76
N PHE A 80 9.25 -0.76 -2.45
CA PHE A 80 9.27 0.59 -1.89
C PHE A 80 10.62 1.28 -2.08
N ALA A 81 11.72 0.57 -1.83
CA ALA A 81 13.06 1.11 -2.02
C ALA A 81 13.30 1.53 -3.49
N LEU A 82 12.90 0.69 -4.45
CA LEU A 82 12.96 1.02 -5.88
C LEU A 82 12.04 2.21 -6.22
N GLY A 83 10.81 2.23 -5.70
CA GLY A 83 9.90 3.35 -5.90
C GLY A 83 10.47 4.68 -5.41
N MET A 84 11.16 4.68 -4.26
CA MET A 84 11.85 5.86 -3.75
C MET A 84 13.01 6.29 -4.65
N VAL A 85 13.80 5.34 -5.17
CA VAL A 85 14.89 5.66 -6.11
C VAL A 85 14.35 6.30 -7.38
N LEU A 86 13.19 5.83 -7.87
CA LEU A 86 12.58 6.34 -9.09
C LEU A 86 11.94 7.72 -8.93
N TYR A 87 11.27 7.99 -7.80
CA TYR A 87 10.38 9.15 -7.66
C TYR A 87 10.62 10.05 -6.44
N ALA A 88 11.37 9.63 -5.42
CA ALA A 88 11.58 10.45 -4.21
C ALA A 88 12.73 11.46 -4.33
N GLY A 89 13.42 11.51 -5.47
CA GLY A 89 14.52 12.44 -5.73
C GLY A 89 15.83 12.09 -4.99
N SER A 90 16.96 12.51 -5.56
CA SER A 90 18.29 12.18 -5.03
C SER A 90 18.67 12.95 -3.75
N GLY A 91 17.98 14.05 -3.45
CA GLY A 91 18.37 15.02 -2.41
C GLY A 91 18.07 14.67 -0.96
N ALA A 92 17.24 13.64 -0.69
CA ALA A 92 16.94 13.23 0.69
C ALA A 92 18.12 12.44 1.30
N PRO A 93 18.53 12.74 2.55
CA PRO A 93 19.60 12.00 3.22
C PRO A 93 19.20 10.54 3.45
N ILE A 94 20.20 9.66 3.50
CA ILE A 94 19.96 8.20 3.61
C ILE A 94 19.15 7.84 4.86
N THR A 95 19.38 8.55 5.97
CA THR A 95 18.62 8.37 7.22
C THR A 95 17.13 8.58 7.01
N ALA A 96 16.74 9.63 6.27
CA ALA A 96 15.34 9.90 5.99
C ALA A 96 14.73 8.82 5.12
N ARG A 97 15.44 8.35 4.09
CA ARG A 97 14.97 7.24 3.24
C ARG A 97 14.74 5.96 4.03
N VAL A 98 15.66 5.63 4.95
CA VAL A 98 15.52 4.45 5.82
C VAL A 98 14.32 4.60 6.76
N LEU A 99 14.12 5.78 7.34
CA LEU A 99 12.95 6.05 8.19
C LEU A 99 11.64 6.00 7.40
N THR A 100 11.59 6.61 6.20
CA THR A 100 10.45 6.52 5.29
C THR A 100 10.15 5.07 4.94
N LEU A 101 11.18 4.27 4.63
CA LEU A 101 11.00 2.85 4.30
C LEU A 101 10.46 2.07 5.50
N GLY A 102 10.97 2.35 6.71
CA GLY A 102 10.46 1.76 7.95
C GLY A 102 8.98 2.08 8.17
N VAL A 103 8.60 3.35 8.06
CA VAL A 103 7.19 3.79 8.14
C VAL A 103 6.34 3.07 7.09
N LEU A 104 6.78 3.05 5.83
CA LEU A 104 6.03 2.45 4.72
C LEU A 104 6.01 0.92 4.70
N THR A 105 6.83 0.22 5.48
CA THR A 105 6.84 -1.26 5.48
C THR A 105 6.23 -1.83 6.74
N LEU A 106 6.42 -1.17 7.89
CA LEU A 106 6.04 -1.70 9.20
C LEU A 106 4.67 -1.23 9.66
N THR A 107 4.17 -0.09 9.21
CA THR A 107 2.94 0.51 9.76
C THR A 107 1.72 -0.38 9.56
N ALA A 108 1.44 -0.87 8.35
CA ALA A 108 0.25 -1.70 8.12
C ALA A 108 0.32 -3.04 8.90
N PRO A 109 1.42 -3.82 8.86
CA PRO A 109 1.55 -5.01 9.70
C PRO A 109 1.38 -4.72 11.20
N ALA A 110 1.96 -3.62 11.70
CA ALA A 110 1.84 -3.22 13.10
C ALA A 110 0.38 -2.88 13.46
N VAL A 111 -0.32 -2.12 12.63
CA VAL A 111 -1.74 -1.79 12.83
C VAL A 111 -2.60 -3.05 12.83
N PHE A 112 -2.38 -3.99 11.91
CA PHE A 112 -3.09 -5.28 11.91
C PHE A 112 -2.78 -6.08 13.18
N ALA A 113 -1.53 -6.11 13.64
CA ALA A 113 -1.15 -6.79 14.87
C ALA A 113 -1.84 -6.17 16.11
N ILE A 114 -1.86 -4.83 16.20
CA ILE A 114 -2.52 -4.09 17.29
C ILE A 114 -4.02 -4.35 17.30
N LEU A 115 -4.68 -4.26 16.14
CA LEU A 115 -6.12 -4.53 16.03
C LEU A 115 -6.47 -5.99 16.37
N ALA A 116 -5.64 -6.94 15.94
CA ALA A 116 -5.83 -8.34 16.28
C ALA A 116 -5.64 -8.61 17.78
N TRP A 117 -4.67 -7.94 18.41
CA TRP A 117 -4.46 -7.99 19.85
C TRP A 117 -5.64 -7.37 20.62
N ALA A 118 -6.05 -6.16 20.27
CA ALA A 118 -7.13 -5.42 20.93
C ALA A 118 -8.50 -6.10 20.82
N SER A 119 -8.75 -6.84 19.73
CA SER A 119 -9.99 -7.60 19.53
C SER A 119 -9.95 -9.03 20.11
N GLY A 120 -8.83 -9.47 20.69
CA GLY A 120 -8.66 -10.85 21.15
C GLY A 120 -8.59 -11.88 20.02
N ARG A 121 -8.39 -11.44 18.77
CA ARG A 121 -8.46 -12.26 17.55
C ARG A 121 -7.09 -12.58 16.95
N ALA A 122 -6.02 -12.57 17.74
CA ALA A 122 -4.63 -12.78 17.28
C ALA A 122 -4.42 -14.01 16.36
N ASN A 123 -5.28 -15.03 16.51
CA ASN A 123 -5.24 -16.31 15.79
C ASN A 123 -6.47 -16.61 14.91
N HIS A 124 -7.38 -15.65 14.66
CA HIS A 124 -8.56 -15.94 13.83
C HIS A 124 -8.20 -16.15 12.35
N PRO A 125 -8.83 -17.14 11.67
CA PRO A 125 -8.60 -17.39 10.25
C PRO A 125 -9.11 -16.24 9.38
N VAL A 126 -8.37 -15.98 8.29
CA VAL A 126 -8.55 -14.89 7.31
C VAL A 126 -9.89 -14.96 6.56
N SER A 127 -10.67 -16.04 6.71
CA SER A 127 -11.87 -16.32 5.91
C SER A 127 -13.19 -15.80 6.50
N GLU A 128 -13.18 -14.92 7.49
CA GLU A 128 -14.42 -14.39 8.07
C GLU A 128 -15.13 -13.40 7.11
N PRO A 129 -16.48 -13.40 7.07
CA PRO A 129 -17.28 -12.39 6.34
C PRO A 129 -16.98 -10.94 6.74
N SER A 130 -16.32 -10.73 7.89
CA SER A 130 -15.89 -9.44 8.44
C SER A 130 -14.55 -8.94 7.88
N ALA A 131 -13.86 -9.72 7.04
CA ALA A 131 -12.53 -9.43 6.52
C ALA A 131 -12.41 -8.04 5.86
N TRP A 132 -13.40 -7.63 5.07
CA TRP A 132 -13.39 -6.33 4.41
C TRP A 132 -13.46 -5.16 5.40
N ARG A 133 -14.20 -5.31 6.51
CA ARG A 133 -14.27 -4.29 7.57
C ARG A 133 -12.92 -4.15 8.24
N LEU A 134 -12.27 -5.27 8.55
CA LEU A 134 -10.93 -5.26 9.15
C LEU A 134 -9.90 -4.61 8.22
N ILE A 135 -9.92 -4.91 6.93
CA ILE A 135 -9.04 -4.28 5.94
C ILE A 135 -9.27 -2.76 5.89
N VAL A 136 -10.52 -2.31 5.82
CA VAL A 136 -10.86 -0.88 5.75
C VAL A 136 -10.46 -0.16 7.04
N THR A 137 -10.76 -0.73 8.21
CA THR A 137 -10.41 -0.14 9.51
C THR A 137 -8.89 -0.09 9.68
N ALA A 138 -8.17 -1.18 9.42
CA ALA A 138 -6.72 -1.21 9.49
C ALA A 138 -6.08 -0.25 8.48
N GLY A 139 -6.62 -0.17 7.27
CA GLY A 139 -6.19 0.78 6.26
C GLY A 139 -6.37 2.23 6.69
N LEU A 140 -7.49 2.57 7.34
CA LEU A 140 -7.72 3.93 7.86
C LEU A 140 -6.68 4.32 8.92
N PHE A 141 -6.42 3.43 9.90
CA PHE A 141 -5.39 3.67 10.92
C PHE A 141 -3.98 3.73 10.31
N THR A 142 -3.68 2.84 9.35
CA THR A 142 -2.40 2.84 8.63
C THR A 142 -2.19 4.14 7.87
N ALA A 143 -3.22 4.66 7.19
CA ALA A 143 -3.17 5.92 6.47
C ALA A 143 -2.84 7.07 7.43
N MET A 144 -3.49 7.09 8.60
CA MET A 144 -3.27 8.12 9.61
C MET A 144 -1.84 8.08 10.17
N VAL A 145 -1.37 6.89 10.58
CA VAL A 145 -0.01 6.73 11.11
C VAL A 145 1.04 7.04 10.05
N ASN A 146 0.84 6.63 8.80
CA ASN A 146 1.75 6.98 7.70
C ASN A 146 1.76 8.49 7.43
N ALA A 147 0.60 9.14 7.37
CA ALA A 147 0.51 10.58 7.12
C ALA A 147 1.30 11.37 8.17
N ILE A 148 1.14 11.00 9.45
CA ILE A 148 1.89 11.62 10.56
C ILE A 148 3.37 11.25 10.48
N GLY A 149 3.69 9.96 10.37
CA GLY A 149 5.07 9.46 10.38
C GLY A 149 5.91 10.02 9.24
N LEU A 150 5.37 10.07 8.02
CA LEU A 150 6.07 10.63 6.86
C LEU A 150 6.25 12.14 6.97
N ASN A 151 5.27 12.85 7.54
CA ASN A 151 5.39 14.27 7.80
C ASN A 151 6.51 14.56 8.82
N LEU A 152 6.58 13.80 9.91
CA LEU A 152 7.66 13.89 10.89
C LEU A 152 9.02 13.59 10.27
N VAL A 153 9.12 12.54 9.43
CA VAL A 153 10.36 12.23 8.72
C VAL A 153 10.76 13.38 7.80
N ARG A 154 9.82 13.97 7.06
CA ARG A 154 10.09 15.10 6.18
C ARG A 154 10.59 16.33 6.96
N ASN A 155 9.97 16.63 8.09
CA ASN A 155 10.37 17.74 8.97
C ASN A 155 11.78 17.60 9.53
N SER A 156 12.26 16.36 9.70
CA SER A 156 13.65 16.13 10.13
C SER A 156 14.69 16.38 9.03
N VAL A 157 14.27 16.43 7.76
CA VAL A 157 15.14 16.73 6.60
C VAL A 157 15.06 18.20 6.21
N VAL A 158 13.86 18.74 6.19
CA VAL A 158 13.59 20.13 5.84
C VAL A 158 12.87 20.75 7.06
N PRO A 159 13.59 21.50 7.91
CA PRO A 159 12.96 22.19 9.04
C PRO A 159 11.79 23.06 8.55
N ASP A 160 10.73 23.13 9.37
CA ASP A 160 9.48 23.86 9.08
C ASP A 160 8.68 23.37 7.85
N SER A 161 9.01 22.19 7.32
CA SER A 161 8.21 21.55 6.28
C SER A 161 7.01 20.76 6.81
N ALA A 162 6.92 20.58 8.13
CA ALA A 162 5.74 19.99 8.75
C ALA A 162 4.51 20.87 8.55
N SER A 163 3.62 20.43 7.66
CA SER A 163 2.34 21.11 7.43
C SER A 163 1.18 20.18 7.76
N LEU A 164 0.17 20.69 8.48
CA LEU A 164 -1.08 19.98 8.69
C LEU A 164 -1.76 19.67 7.34
N THR A 165 -1.64 20.59 6.38
CA THR A 165 -2.10 20.41 5.01
C THR A 165 -1.50 19.16 4.38
N GLY A 166 -0.17 18.94 4.47
CA GLY A 166 0.48 17.75 3.93
C GLY A 166 0.01 16.45 4.59
N VAL A 167 -0.28 16.46 5.90
CA VAL A 167 -0.87 15.30 6.59
C VAL A 167 -2.26 14.99 6.02
N ILE A 168 -3.12 16.01 5.89
CA ILE A 168 -4.50 15.84 5.40
C ILE A 168 -4.48 15.35 3.94
N GLN A 169 -3.63 15.94 3.11
CA GLN A 169 -3.49 15.58 1.70
C GLN A 169 -3.03 14.13 1.53
N TYR A 170 -1.99 13.71 2.27
CA TYR A 170 -1.50 12.34 2.23
C TYR A 170 -2.54 11.34 2.76
N PHE A 171 -3.22 11.68 3.86
CA PHE A 171 -4.26 10.86 4.45
C PHE A 171 -5.45 10.67 3.50
N ALA A 172 -5.97 11.76 2.92
CA ALA A 172 -7.07 11.73 1.97
C ALA A 172 -6.70 10.89 0.73
N GLY A 173 -5.52 11.12 0.17
CA GLY A 173 -5.01 10.36 -0.97
C GLY A 173 -4.84 8.86 -0.69
N SER A 174 -4.40 8.52 0.52
CA SER A 174 -4.28 7.13 0.97
C SER A 174 -5.65 6.44 1.07
N ILE A 175 -6.66 7.11 1.64
CA ILE A 175 -8.02 6.56 1.75
C ILE A 175 -8.63 6.35 0.38
N VAL A 176 -8.60 7.37 -0.47
CA VAL A 176 -9.17 7.30 -1.83
C VAL A 176 -8.45 6.23 -2.64
N GLY A 177 -7.11 6.21 -2.62
CA GLY A 177 -6.31 5.15 -3.25
C GLY A 177 -6.64 3.74 -2.75
N MET A 178 -6.89 3.56 -1.45
CA MET A 178 -7.32 2.29 -0.87
C MET A 178 -8.67 1.83 -1.41
N PHE A 179 -9.68 2.70 -1.38
CA PHE A 179 -11.01 2.35 -1.90
C PHE A 179 -10.97 2.07 -3.39
N THR A 180 -10.20 2.82 -4.17
CA THR A 180 -10.00 2.56 -5.60
C THR A 180 -9.38 1.18 -5.84
N CYS A 181 -8.38 0.77 -5.06
CA CYS A 181 -7.81 -0.58 -5.15
C CYS A 181 -8.83 -1.68 -4.81
N LEU A 182 -9.62 -1.49 -3.75
CA LEU A 182 -10.65 -2.45 -3.34
C LEU A 182 -11.75 -2.60 -4.39
N ILE A 183 -12.21 -1.48 -4.96
CA ILE A 183 -13.21 -1.47 -6.04
C ILE A 183 -12.64 -2.16 -7.29
N GLY A 184 -11.40 -1.82 -7.69
CA GLY A 184 -10.73 -2.45 -8.81
C GLY A 184 -10.62 -3.98 -8.66
N LEU A 185 -10.27 -4.44 -7.45
CA LEU A 185 -10.21 -5.86 -7.14
C LEU A 185 -11.60 -6.52 -7.18
N ALA A 186 -12.64 -5.86 -6.65
CA ALA A 186 -14.01 -6.35 -6.69
C ALA A 186 -14.52 -6.48 -8.14
N ILE A 187 -14.23 -5.51 -9.00
CA ILE A 187 -14.56 -5.54 -10.43
C ILE A 187 -13.82 -6.69 -11.12
N ALA A 188 -12.52 -6.85 -10.87
CA ALA A 188 -11.72 -7.93 -11.45
C ALA A 188 -12.26 -9.32 -11.09
N PHE A 189 -12.67 -9.52 -9.82
CA PHE A 189 -13.31 -10.77 -9.40
C PHE A 189 -14.68 -10.99 -10.04
N ARG A 190 -15.49 -9.94 -10.18
CA ARG A 190 -16.79 -10.03 -10.87
C ARG A 190 -16.61 -10.43 -12.34
N ILE A 191 -15.69 -9.77 -13.06
CA ILE A 191 -15.40 -10.09 -14.46
C ILE A 191 -14.91 -11.53 -14.60
N ARG A 192 -13.97 -11.96 -13.75
CA ARG A 192 -13.48 -13.34 -13.75
C ARG A 192 -14.61 -14.34 -13.53
N LYS A 193 -15.51 -14.08 -12.58
CA LYS A 193 -16.67 -14.94 -12.31
C LYS A 193 -17.60 -14.99 -13.52
N SER A 194 -17.91 -13.85 -14.14
CA SER A 194 -18.74 -13.80 -15.35
C SER A 194 -18.11 -14.55 -16.52
N VAL A 195 -16.81 -14.41 -16.76
CA VAL A 195 -16.07 -15.11 -17.82
C VAL A 195 -16.00 -16.62 -17.56
N LEU A 196 -15.85 -17.05 -16.30
CA LEU A 196 -15.83 -18.46 -15.94
C LEU A 196 -17.23 -19.11 -15.96
N ASN A 197 -18.29 -18.35 -15.74
CA ASN A 197 -19.67 -18.84 -15.85
C ASN A 197 -20.16 -18.93 -17.31
N LEU A 198 -19.40 -18.42 -18.28
CA LEU A 198 -19.67 -18.50 -19.72
C LEU A 198 -18.91 -19.68 -20.40
N ARG A 199 -18.32 -20.58 -19.61
CA ARG A 199 -17.70 -21.84 -20.05
C ARG A 199 -18.29 -23.01 -19.25
#